data_AF-A0A967D5A8-F1
#
_entry.id   AF-A0A967D5A8-F1
#
_cell.length_a   1.000
_cell.length_b   1.000
_cell.length_c   1.000
_cell.angle_alpha   90.00
_cell.angle_beta   90.00
_cell.angle_gamma   90.00
#
_symmetry.space_group_name_H-M   'P 1'
#
loop_
_entity.id
_entity.type
_entity.pdbx_description
1 polymer ?
#
loop_
_entity_poly.entity_id
_entity_poly.type
_entity_poly.pdbx_seq_one_letter_code
_entity_poly.pdbx_strand_id
1 'polypeptide(L)' 'GFTLDLNVVYPIDRLEELAEQGVIGSVADRHVSFAGNQPDDVATIRMDSGPAAAAALKADGVDVVLLTPV' A
#
# COMPACT_ATOMS: atom_id res chain seq x y z
N GLY A 1 3.49 -18.65 -3.08
CA GLY A 1 4.01 -17.56 -2.23
C GLY A 1 4.55 -16.46 -3.12
N PHE A 2 4.91 -15.29 -2.57
CA PHE A 2 5.28 -14.09 -3.35
C PHE A 2 6.39 -14.31 -4.40
N THR A 3 7.26 -15.30 -4.19
CA THR A 3 8.30 -15.69 -5.16
C THR A 3 7.75 -16.25 -6.48
N LEU A 4 6.53 -16.80 -6.46
CA LEU A 4 5.85 -17.32 -7.66
C LEU A 4 4.97 -16.27 -8.34
N ASP A 5 4.45 -15.32 -7.57
CA ASP A 5 3.61 -14.24 -8.06
C ASP A 5 3.75 -13.03 -7.13
N LEU A 6 4.33 -11.95 -7.64
CA LEU A 6 4.52 -10.72 -6.88
C LEU A 6 3.19 -10.07 -6.50
N ASN A 7 2.14 -10.28 -7.30
CA ASN A 7 0.84 -9.66 -7.09
C ASN A 7 0.13 -10.11 -5.81
N VAL A 8 0.61 -11.19 -5.16
CA VAL A 8 0.07 -11.63 -3.87
C VAL A 8 0.50 -10.74 -2.70
N VAL A 9 1.58 -9.95 -2.86
CA VAL A 9 2.08 -9.00 -1.85
C VAL A 9 2.12 -7.56 -2.37
N TYR A 10 2.25 -7.37 -3.68
CA TYR A 10 2.27 -6.07 -4.35
C TYR A 10 1.50 -6.17 -5.69
N PRO A 11 0.15 -6.05 -5.67
CA PRO A 11 -0.75 -6.29 -6.80
C PRO A 11 -0.70 -5.17 -7.86
N ILE A 12 0.49 -4.69 -8.21
CA ILE A 12 0.65 -3.53 -9.10
C ILE A 12 0.07 -3.79 -10.49
N ASP A 13 0.35 -4.95 -11.08
CA ASP A 13 -0.16 -5.31 -12.39
C ASP A 13 -1.70 -5.33 -12.39
N ARG A 14 -2.30 -5.88 -11.32
CA ARG A 14 -3.76 -5.94 -11.17
C ARG A 14 -4.37 -4.56 -11.00
N LEU A 15 -3.69 -3.63 -10.33
CA LEU A 15 -4.15 -2.26 -10.17
C LEU A 15 -4.05 -1.48 -11.48
N GLU A 16 -2.96 -1.66 -12.22
CA GLU A 16 -2.77 -1.06 -13.54
C GLU A 16 -3.83 -1.56 -14.54
N GLU A 17 -4.11 -2.87 -14.57
CA GLU A 17 -5.19 -3.44 -15.37
C GLU A 17 -6.56 -2.82 -15.04
N LEU A 18 -6.87 -2.61 -13.76
CA LEU A 18 -8.13 -1.99 -13.35
C LEU A 18 -8.21 -0.52 -13.79
N ALA A 19 -7.08 0.20 -13.81
CA ALA A 19 -7.02 1.56 -14.31
C ALA A 19 -7.17 1.60 -15.85
N GLU A 20 -6.50 0.70 -16.57
CA GLU A 20 -6.64 0.55 -18.03
C GLU A 20 -8.08 0.20 -18.44
N GLN A 21 -8.75 -0.64 -17.66
CA GLN A 21 -10.16 -0.99 -17.85
C GLN A 21 -11.14 0.12 -17.44
N GLY A 22 -10.65 1.21 -16.81
CA GLY A 22 -11.46 2.31 -16.32
C GLY A 22 -12.32 1.98 -15.10
N VAL A 23 -12.01 0.89 -14.38
CA VAL A 23 -12.71 0.50 -13.14
C VAL A 23 -12.33 1.44 -11.99
N ILE A 24 -11.06 1.83 -11.94
CA ILE A 24 -10.55 2.88 -11.06
C ILE A 24 -9.98 4.03 -11.90
N GLY A 25 -9.87 5.23 -11.32
CA GLY A 25 -9.38 6.40 -12.05
C GLY A 25 -7.89 6.31 -12.40
N SER A 26 -7.05 5.95 -11.43
CA SER A 26 -5.61 5.80 -11.61
C SER A 26 -4.99 4.99 -10.47
N VAL A 27 -3.75 4.53 -10.67
CA VAL A 27 -2.90 4.00 -9.61
C VAL A 27 -2.08 5.15 -9.01
N ALA A 28 -1.86 5.14 -7.70
CA ALA A 28 -1.06 6.16 -7.02
C ALA A 28 0.43 6.06 -7.39
N ASP A 29 1.12 7.19 -7.52
CA ASP A 29 2.57 7.23 -7.77
C ASP A 29 3.39 6.73 -6.56
N ARG A 30 2.83 6.89 -5.35
CA ARG A 30 3.50 6.56 -4.09
C ARG A 30 2.89 5.33 -3.45
N HIS A 31 3.75 4.36 -3.14
CA HIS A 31 3.41 3.12 -2.44
C HIS A 31 4.24 3.03 -1.15
N VAL A 32 3.65 2.53 -0.07
CA VAL A 32 4.29 2.50 1.26
C VAL A 32 4.36 1.06 1.76
N SER A 33 5.52 0.68 2.27
CA SER A 33 5.72 -0.58 2.98
C SER A 33 6.31 -0.33 4.37
N PHE A 34 6.10 -1.27 5.27
CA PHE A 34 6.65 -1.25 6.61
C PHE A 34 7.45 -2.52 6.85
N ALA A 35 8.54 -2.42 7.62
CA ALA A 35 9.30 -3.60 8.02
C ALA A 35 8.40 -4.54 8.86
N GLY A 36 8.39 -5.84 8.57
CA GLY A 36 7.60 -6.80 9.35
C GLY A 36 8.13 -6.99 10.78
N ASN A 37 9.43 -6.78 10.99
CA ASN A 37 10.06 -6.87 12.31
C ASN A 37 9.81 -5.58 13.13
N GLN A 38 8.60 -5.46 13.68
CA GLN A 38 8.20 -4.38 14.57
C GLN A 38 8.49 -4.75 16.04
N PRO A 39 8.70 -3.76 16.92
CA PRO A 39 8.63 -3.98 18.36
C PRO A 39 7.26 -4.55 18.76
N ASP A 40 7.22 -5.35 19.83
CA ASP A 40 6.00 -6.04 20.30
C ASP A 40 4.82 -5.09 20.55
N ASP A 41 5.09 -3.86 20.96
CA ASP A 41 4.08 -2.84 21.25
C ASP A 41 3.53 -2.13 20.01
N VAL A 42 4.14 -2.36 18.84
CA VAL A 42 3.83 -1.74 17.54
C VAL A 42 3.67 -0.21 17.61
N ALA A 43 4.29 0.44 18.60
CA ALA A 43 4.00 1.84 18.92
C ALA A 43 4.40 2.77 17.78
N THR A 44 5.58 2.54 17.17
CA THR A 44 6.11 3.39 16.09
C THR A 44 5.24 3.37 14.83
N ILE A 45 4.70 2.21 14.43
CA ILE A 45 3.81 2.15 13.27
C ILE A 45 2.45 2.77 13.60
N ARG A 46 1.93 2.55 14.82
CA ARG A 46 0.62 3.06 15.22
C ARG A 46 0.59 4.57 15.44
N MET A 47 1.63 5.13 16.05
CA MET A 47 1.65 6.52 16.52
C MET A 47 2.39 7.47 15.59
N ASP A 48 3.40 6.98 14.87
CA ASP A 48 4.29 7.84 14.08
C ASP A 48 4.21 7.55 12.58
N SER A 49 4.77 6.42 12.14
CA SER A 49 5.02 6.14 10.71
C SER A 49 3.75 5.78 9.94
N GLY A 50 2.77 5.12 10.56
CA GLY A 50 1.46 4.84 9.95
C GLY A 50 0.66 6.11 9.70
N PRO A 51 0.43 6.97 10.71
CA PRO A 51 -0.21 8.27 10.50
C PRO A 51 0.51 9.17 9.50
N ALA A 52 1.85 9.19 9.51
CA ALA A 52 2.65 9.96 8.55
C ALA A 52 2.45 9.45 7.11
N ALA A 53 2.45 8.12 6.90
CA ALA A 53 2.16 7.52 5.60
C ALA A 53 0.74 7.84 5.12
N ALA A 54 -0.25 7.73 5.99
CA ALA A 54 -1.64 8.06 5.66
C ALA A 54 -1.80 9.54 5.27
N ALA A 55 -1.13 10.45 5.98
CA ALA A 55 -1.13 11.88 5.65
C ALA A 55 -0.50 12.14 4.28
N ALA A 56 0.62 11.48 3.95
CA ALA A 56 1.28 11.62 2.66
C ALA A 56 0.40 11.10 1.50
N LEU A 57 -0.18 9.90 1.64
CA LEU A 57 -1.07 9.33 0.61
C LEU A 57 -2.32 10.18 0.41
N LYS A 58 -2.89 10.70 1.49
CA LYS A 58 -4.04 11.62 1.40
C LYS A 58 -3.66 12.94 0.71
N ALA A 59 -2.46 13.46 0.94
CA ALA A 59 -1.97 14.66 0.26
C ALA A 59 -1.76 14.43 -1.25
N ASP A 60 -1.45 13.20 -1.65
CA ASP A 60 -1.37 12.79 -3.07
C ASP A 60 -2.74 12.55 -3.71
N GLY A 61 -3.84 12.75 -2.97
CA GLY A 61 -5.19 12.54 -3.47
C GLY A 61 -5.61 11.07 -3.56
N VAL A 62 -4.97 10.18 -2.81
CA VAL A 62 -5.36 8.77 -2.75
C VAL A 62 -6.69 8.61 -2.03
N ASP A 63 -7.68 8.03 -2.73
CA ASP A 63 -9.03 7.76 -2.19
C ASP A 63 -9.10 6.46 -1.38
N VAL A 64 -8.37 5.43 -1.79
CA VAL A 64 -8.44 4.07 -1.25
C VAL A 64 -7.04 3.48 -1.15
N VAL A 65 -6.77 2.75 -0.06
CA VAL A 65 -5.54 1.98 0.13
C VAL A 65 -5.86 0.49 0.26
N LEU A 66 -5.03 -0.36 -0.31
CA LEU A 66 -5.07 -1.80 -0.10
C LEU A 66 -3.97 -2.19 0.90
N LEU A 67 -4.36 -2.86 1.98
CA LEU A 67 -3.41 -3.46 2.90
C LEU A 67 -3.16 -4.89 2.46
N THR A 68 -1.95 -5.17 1.97
CA THR A 68 -1.56 -6.51 1.55
C THR A 68 -0.78 -7.21 2.66
N PRO A 69 -1.12 -8.48 2.97
CA PRO A 69 -0.33 -9.25 3.92
C PRO A 69 1.00 -9.68 3.29
N VAL A 70 2.06 -9.68 4.11
CA VAL A 70 3.36 -10.29 3.80
C VAL A 70 3.70 -11.35 4.83
#